data_AF-A0A8S3WN87-F1
#
_entry.id   AF-A0A8S3WN87-F1
#
_cell.length_a   1.000
_cell.length_b   1.000
_cell.length_c   1.000
_cell.angle_alpha   90.00
_cell.angle_beta   90.00
_cell.angle_gamma   90.00
#
_symmetry.space_group_name_H-M   'P 1'
#
loop_
_entity.id
_entity.type
_entity.pdbx_description
1 polymer ?
#
loop_
_entity_poly.entity_id
_entity_poly.type
_entity_poly.pdbx_seq_one_letter_code
_entity_poly.pdbx_strand_id
1 'polypeptide(L)'
;MRSTLEEVIVETRSTPLENRTRLPRIALSKRNRAVVRALNPMLVTYLEASRDLSETNSILFGAALVVCRIIGAKVSTAGRATGQSSAIPAWRRRIEERITKARALIGRLICFRSGNNRPRIMRTIRMAFA
;
A
#
# COMPACT_ATOMS: atom_id res chain seq x y z
N MET A 1 -8.46 -20.19 6.99
CA MET A 1 -7.52 -19.19 6.45
C MET A 1 -8.05 -18.57 5.16
N ARG A 2 -8.34 -19.36 4.11
CA ARG A 2 -8.90 -18.83 2.87
C ARG A 2 -10.34 -18.30 3.01
N SER A 3 -11.25 -19.10 3.57
CA SER A 3 -12.63 -18.66 3.87
C SER A 3 -12.68 -17.43 4.79
N THR A 4 -11.91 -17.46 5.88
CA THR A 4 -11.76 -16.33 6.81
C THR A 4 -11.18 -15.08 6.15
N LEU A 5 -10.37 -15.21 5.09
CA LEU A 5 -9.85 -14.07 4.34
C LEU A 5 -10.93 -13.48 3.45
N GLU A 6 -11.68 -14.31 2.74
CA GLU A 6 -12.78 -13.87 1.89
C GLU A 6 -13.87 -13.16 2.68
N GLU A 7 -14.30 -13.73 3.81
CA GLU A 7 -15.28 -13.11 4.73
C GLU A 7 -14.82 -11.72 5.17
N VAL A 8 -13.57 -11.62 5.63
CA VAL A 8 -13.02 -10.35 6.09
C VAL A 8 -12.88 -9.35 4.95
N ILE A 9 -12.50 -9.77 3.75
CA ILE A 9 -12.40 -8.87 2.59
C ILE A 9 -13.79 -8.31 2.25
N VAL A 10 -14.83 -9.14 2.26
CA VAL A 10 -16.21 -8.70 2.01
C VAL A 10 -16.67 -7.70 3.08
N GLU A 11 -16.48 -8.01 4.36
CA GLU A 11 -16.80 -7.13 5.49
C GLU A 11 -16.06 -5.78 5.40
N THR A 12 -14.79 -5.82 4.98
CA THR A 12 -13.93 -4.65 4.84
C THR A 12 -14.34 -3.77 3.66
N ARG A 13 -14.84 -4.36 2.56
CA ARG A 13 -15.33 -3.62 1.39
C ARG A 13 -16.57 -2.78 1.71
N SER A 14 -17.46 -3.29 2.54
CA SER A 14 -18.66 -2.56 3.00
C SER A 14 -18.37 -1.48 4.04
N THR A 15 -17.19 -1.51 4.67
CA THR A 15 -16.85 -0.60 5.77
C THR A 15 -16.03 0.60 5.29
N PRO A 16 -16.52 1.85 5.45
CA PRO A 16 -15.74 3.05 5.15
C PRO A 16 -14.41 3.06 5.89
N LEU A 17 -13.37 3.65 5.28
CA LEU A 17 -12.01 3.68 5.84
C LEU A 17 -11.97 4.19 7.30
N GLU A 18 -12.78 5.21 7.58
CA GLU A 18 -12.85 5.92 8.86
C GLU A 18 -13.40 5.03 9.98
N ASN A 19 -14.20 4.02 9.62
CA ASN A 19 -14.86 3.11 10.55
C ASN A 19 -14.10 1.78 10.71
N ARG A 20 -12.98 1.60 10.00
CA ARG A 20 -12.17 0.37 10.11
C ARG A 20 -11.44 0.34 11.44
N THR A 21 -11.41 -0.84 12.05
CA THR A 21 -10.67 -1.10 13.30
C THR A 21 -9.18 -0.84 13.11
N ARG A 22 -8.49 -0.31 14.13
CA ARG A 22 -7.03 -0.15 14.06
C ARG A 22 -6.33 -1.49 14.23
N LEU A 23 -5.43 -1.79 13.30
CA LEU A 23 -4.56 -2.95 13.39
C LEU A 23 -3.38 -2.66 14.33
N PRO A 24 -3.11 -3.52 15.32
CA PRO A 24 -1.95 -3.36 16.19
C PRO A 24 -0.66 -3.57 15.40
N ARG A 25 0.42 -2.94 15.86
CA ARG A 25 1.76 -3.22 15.32
C ARG A 25 2.21 -4.60 15.81
N ILE A 26 2.46 -5.51 14.88
CA ILE A 26 2.90 -6.87 15.19
C ILE A 26 4.43 -6.95 15.11
N ALA A 27 5.06 -7.54 16.14
CA ALA A 27 6.49 -7.88 16.08
C ALA A 27 6.71 -9.08 15.15
N LEU A 28 7.70 -9.01 14.24
CA LEU A 28 7.99 -10.08 13.27
C LEU A 28 8.84 -11.21 13.85
N SER A 29 8.34 -11.86 14.90
CA SER A 29 8.90 -13.11 15.45
C SER A 29 8.88 -14.22 14.38
N LYS A 30 9.65 -15.31 14.59
CA LYS A 30 9.68 -16.46 13.66
C LYS A 30 8.26 -17.00 13.38
N ARG A 31 7.44 -17.14 14.43
CA ARG A 31 6.04 -17.59 14.33
C ARG A 31 5.19 -16.63 13.49
N ASN A 32 5.24 -15.34 13.80
CA ASN A 32 4.43 -14.33 13.10
C ASN A 32 4.83 -14.22 11.63
N ARG A 33 6.13 -14.34 11.34
CA ARG A 33 6.66 -14.37 9.98
C ARG A 33 6.18 -15.59 9.20
N ALA A 34 6.04 -16.75 9.84
CA ALA A 34 5.49 -17.95 9.20
C ALA A 34 4.04 -17.74 8.77
N VAL A 35 3.21 -17.12 9.63
CA VAL A 35 1.81 -16.79 9.32
C VAL A 35 1.73 -15.82 8.12
N VAL A 36 2.53 -14.76 8.12
CA VAL A 36 2.59 -13.81 7.00
C VAL A 36 3.03 -14.51 5.70
N ARG A 37 4.05 -15.37 5.76
CA ARG A 37 4.52 -16.14 4.60
C ARG A 37 3.47 -17.11 4.08
N ALA A 38 2.68 -17.73 4.94
CA ALA A 38 1.61 -18.64 4.52
C ALA A 38 0.47 -17.90 3.81
N LEU A 39 0.18 -16.66 4.21
CA LEU A 39 -0.87 -15.83 3.60
C LEU A 39 -0.44 -15.20 2.27
N ASN A 40 0.86 -14.89 2.12
CA ASN A 40 1.37 -14.10 0.99
C ASN A 40 1.06 -14.71 -0.41
N PRO A 41 1.20 -16.03 -0.64
CA PRO A 41 0.81 -16.64 -1.91
C PRO A 41 -0.68 -16.52 -2.23
N MET A 42 -1.54 -16.55 -1.20
CA MET A 42 -3.00 -16.40 -1.38
C MET A 42 -3.36 -14.97 -1.78
N LEU A 43 -2.63 -13.98 -1.25
CA LEU A 43 -2.84 -12.57 -1.57
C LEU A 43 -2.62 -12.25 -3.03
N VAL A 44 -1.64 -12.89 -3.68
CA VAL A 44 -1.32 -12.64 -5.09
C VAL A 44 -2.55 -12.80 -5.97
N THR A 45 -3.31 -13.89 -5.80
CA THR A 45 -4.51 -14.14 -6.60
C THR A 45 -5.62 -13.10 -6.39
N TYR A 46 -5.77 -12.56 -5.19
CA TYR A 46 -6.77 -11.51 -4.93
C TYR A 46 -6.31 -10.15 -5.46
N LEU A 47 -5.01 -9.86 -5.38
CA LEU A 47 -4.43 -8.60 -5.86
C LEU A 47 -4.45 -8.50 -7.38
N GLU A 48 -4.20 -9.60 -8.10
CA GLU A 48 -4.31 -9.65 -9.56
C GLU A 48 -5.74 -9.43 -10.06
N ALA A 49 -6.74 -9.87 -9.29
CA ALA A 49 -8.15 -9.68 -9.60
C ALA A 49 -8.72 -8.31 -9.18
N SER A 50 -7.91 -7.48 -8.51
CA SER A 50 -8.32 -6.18 -7.99
C SER A 50 -8.49 -5.15 -9.12
N ARG A 51 -9.63 -4.46 -9.16
CA ARG A 51 -9.98 -3.50 -10.21
C ARG A 51 -9.54 -2.08 -9.90
N ASP A 52 -9.48 -1.74 -8.62
CA ASP A 52 -9.16 -0.38 -8.19
C ASP A 52 -8.35 -0.33 -6.88
N LEU A 53 -7.96 0.88 -6.50
CA LEU A 53 -7.16 1.12 -5.30
C LEU A 53 -7.95 0.83 -4.01
N SER A 54 -9.27 1.03 -4.01
CA SER A 54 -10.13 0.81 -2.85
C SER A 54 -10.25 -0.69 -2.53
N GLU A 55 -10.44 -1.49 -3.57
CA GLU A 55 -10.47 -2.94 -3.54
C GLU A 55 -9.11 -3.49 -3.08
N THR A 56 -8.02 -3.01 -3.68
CA THR A 56 -6.65 -3.36 -3.28
C THR A 56 -6.42 -3.08 -1.79
N ASN A 57 -6.82 -1.89 -1.33
CA ASN A 57 -6.69 -1.51 0.07
C ASN A 57 -7.56 -2.40 1.00
N SER A 58 -8.75 -2.79 0.56
CA SER A 58 -9.62 -3.69 1.33
C SER A 58 -9.04 -5.11 1.43
N ILE A 59 -8.45 -5.62 0.34
CA ILE A 59 -7.74 -6.90 0.30
C ILE A 59 -6.56 -6.88 1.28
N LEU A 60 -5.70 -5.86 1.20
CA LEU A 60 -4.51 -5.74 2.05
C LEU A 60 -4.88 -5.56 3.53
N PHE A 61 -5.89 -4.73 3.82
CA PHE A 61 -6.38 -4.54 5.18
C PHE A 61 -6.95 -5.84 5.74
N GLY A 62 -7.79 -6.54 4.97
CA GLY A 62 -8.40 -7.78 5.40
C GLY A 62 -7.37 -8.87 5.66
N ALA A 63 -6.36 -8.97 4.80
CA ALA A 63 -5.21 -9.85 5.02
C ALA A 63 -4.46 -9.55 6.31
N ALA A 64 -4.18 -8.28 6.58
CA ALA A 64 -3.51 -7.88 7.82
C ALA A 64 -4.38 -8.13 9.06
N LEU A 65 -5.70 -7.95 8.96
CA LEU A 65 -6.65 -8.27 10.02
C LEU A 65 -6.69 -9.79 10.31
N VAL A 66 -6.70 -10.61 9.27
CA VAL A 66 -6.62 -12.08 9.39
C VAL A 66 -5.33 -12.49 10.11
N VAL A 67 -4.19 -11.90 9.73
CA VAL A 67 -2.91 -12.13 10.43
C VAL A 67 -3.00 -11.74 11.90
N CYS A 68 -3.61 -10.60 12.23
CA CYS A 68 -3.83 -10.19 13.63
C CYS A 68 -4.67 -11.21 14.40
N ARG A 69 -5.78 -11.68 13.79
CA ARG A 69 -6.68 -12.68 14.40
C ARG A 69 -5.95 -14.00 14.65
N ILE A 70 -5.18 -14.50 13.69
CA ILE A 70 -4.43 -15.78 13.81
C ILE A 70 -3.33 -15.70 14.89
N ILE A 71 -2.66 -14.56 15.00
CA ILE A 71 -1.60 -14.36 15.99
C ILE A 71 -2.19 -14.07 17.39
N GLY A 72 -3.51 -13.86 17.49
CA GLY A 72 -4.18 -13.50 18.75
C GLY A 72 -3.90 -12.07 19.19
N ALA A 73 -3.54 -11.19 18.25
CA ALA A 73 -3.31 -9.78 18.54
C ALA A 73 -4.65 -9.09 18.83
N LYS A 74 -4.74 -8.36 19.95
CA LYS A 74 -5.93 -7.58 20.29
C LYS A 74 -6.13 -6.44 19.29
N VAL A 75 -7.20 -6.54 18.50
CA VAL A 75 -7.62 -5.49 17.57
C VAL A 75 -8.59 -4.58 18.33
N SER A 76 -8.26 -3.30 18.46
CA SER A 76 -9.12 -2.35 19.17
C SER A 76 -10.33 -1.98 18.30
N THR A 77 -11.52 -2.06 18.89
CA THR A 77 -12.80 -1.64 18.30
C THR A 77 -13.06 -0.14 18.46
N ALA A 78 -12.30 0.54 19.33
CA ALA A 78 -12.51 1.95 19.61
C ALA A 78 -12.03 2.83 18.44
N GLY A 79 -13.00 3.37 17.70
CA GLY A 79 -12.82 4.50 16.81
C GLY A 79 -12.29 5.72 17.56
N ARG A 80 -11.44 6.49 16.86
CA ARG A 80 -10.70 7.68 17.32
C ARG A 80 -9.68 7.44 18.44
N ALA A 81 -8.43 7.23 18.02
CA ALA A 81 -7.29 7.64 18.83
C ALA A 81 -7.17 9.16 18.77
N THR A 82 -7.48 9.83 19.88
CA THR A 82 -6.97 11.17 20.19
C THR A 82 -5.44 11.12 20.17
N GLY A 83 -4.82 12.03 19.41
CA GLY A 83 -3.38 12.27 19.48
C GLY A 83 -2.51 11.34 18.65
N GLN A 84 -2.26 11.71 17.40
CA GLN A 84 -0.97 11.47 16.78
C GLN A 84 -0.69 12.64 15.84
N SER A 85 0.44 13.32 16.09
CA SER A 85 0.93 14.50 15.38
C SER A 85 0.70 14.40 13.86
N SER A 86 0.33 15.53 13.25
CA SER A 86 0.03 15.73 11.82
C SER A 86 1.15 15.36 10.84
N ALA A 87 2.22 14.70 11.31
CA ALA A 87 3.34 14.27 10.53
C ALA A 87 2.90 13.27 9.45
N ILE A 88 3.10 13.65 8.20
CA ILE A 88 2.87 12.80 7.03
C ILE A 88 3.65 11.49 7.21
N PRO A 89 2.99 10.32 7.12
CA PRO A 89 3.66 9.03 7.25
C PRO A 89 4.81 8.87 6.25
N ALA A 90 5.94 8.30 6.69
CA ALA A 90 7.13 8.15 5.86
C ALA A 90 6.86 7.39 4.54
N TRP A 91 5.97 6.39 4.55
CA TRP A 91 5.59 5.68 3.33
C TRP A 91 4.87 6.60 2.34
N ARG A 92 4.01 7.50 2.82
CA ARG A 92 3.27 8.45 1.98
C ARG A 92 4.22 9.42 1.32
N ARG A 93 5.16 9.96 2.10
CA ARG A 93 6.23 10.83 1.59
C ARG A 93 7.04 10.16 0.48
N ARG A 94 7.46 8.90 0.67
CA ARG A 94 8.20 8.13 -0.36
C ARG A 94 7.40 7.93 -1.64
N ILE A 95 6.10 7.66 -1.54
CA ILE A 95 5.22 7.51 -2.72
C ILE A 95 5.08 8.86 -3.44
N GLU A 96 4.80 9.93 -2.71
CA GLU A 96 4.67 11.29 -3.27
C GLU A 96 5.97 11.74 -3.96
N GLU A 97 7.13 11.47 -3.38
CA GLU A 97 8.43 11.73 -4.00
C GLU A 97 8.64 10.95 -5.30
N ARG A 98 8.26 9.66 -5.33
CA ARG A 98 8.35 8.83 -6.55
C ARG A 98 7.43 9.34 -7.64
N ILE A 99 6.19 9.69 -7.31
CA ILE A 99 5.21 10.28 -8.24
C ILE A 99 5.75 11.60 -8.79
N THR A 100 6.31 12.45 -7.93
CA THR A 100 6.86 13.75 -8.32
C THR A 100 8.04 13.59 -9.28
N LYS A 101 8.95 12.66 -8.99
CA LYS A 101 10.08 12.31 -9.90
C LYS A 101 9.58 11.79 -11.25
N ALA A 102 8.57 10.91 -11.26
CA ALA A 102 7.98 10.39 -12.49
C ALA A 102 7.34 11.49 -13.34
N ARG A 103 6.52 12.37 -12.73
CA ARG A 103 5.92 13.53 -13.41
C ARG A 103 6.98 14.46 -14.01
N ALA A 104 8.06 14.73 -13.28
CA ALA A 104 9.16 15.55 -13.77
C ALA A 104 9.88 14.91 -14.98
N LEU A 105 10.05 13.58 -14.98
CA LEU A 105 10.64 12.87 -16.12
C LEU A 105 9.72 12.91 -17.34
N ILE A 106 8.41 12.66 -17.15
CA ILE A 106 7.40 12.75 -18.21
C ILE A 106 7.40 14.15 -18.85
N GLY A 107 7.41 15.21 -18.03
CA GLY A 107 7.47 16.59 -18.54
C GLY A 107 8.72 16.86 -19.39
N ARG A 108 9.89 16.35 -18.98
CA ARG A 108 11.14 16.50 -19.77
C ARG A 108 11.10 15.71 -21.07
N LEU A 109 10.49 14.52 -21.06
CA LEU A 109 10.27 13.73 -22.27
C LEU A 109 9.33 14.43 -23.26
N ILE A 110 8.27 15.07 -22.77
CA ILE A 110 7.38 15.88 -23.60
C ILE A 110 8.14 17.05 -24.21
N CYS A 111 8.93 17.79 -23.43
CA CYS A 111 9.76 18.88 -23.97
C CYS A 111 10.73 18.41 -25.06
N PHE A 112 11.38 17.27 -24.85
CA PHE A 112 12.26 16.69 -25.85
C PHE A 112 11.52 16.27 -27.11
N ARG A 113 10.34 15.62 -26.97
CA ARG A 113 9.46 15.29 -28.09
C ARG A 113 9.05 16.53 -28.90
N SER A 114 8.86 17.67 -28.24
CA SER A 114 8.59 18.96 -28.90
C SER A 114 9.83 19.62 -29.52
N GLY A 115 10.97 18.93 -29.61
CA GLY A 115 12.20 19.42 -30.25
C GLY A 115 13.16 20.19 -29.34
N ASN A 116 12.91 20.25 -28.03
CA ASN A 116 13.79 20.97 -27.10
C ASN A 116 15.03 20.13 -26.72
N ASN A 117 16.12 20.35 -27.45
CA ASN A 117 17.39 19.65 -27.28
C ASN A 117 18.36 20.33 -26.31
N ARG A 118 17.89 21.16 -25.38
CA ARG A 118 18.76 21.79 -24.39
C ARG A 118 19.61 20.74 -23.65
N PRO A 119 20.91 20.99 -23.40
CA PRO A 119 21.82 20.00 -22.80
C PRO A 119 21.32 19.36 -21.50
N ARG A 120 20.58 20.13 -20.68
CA ARG A 120 19.98 19.65 -19.42
C ARG A 120 18.89 18.60 -19.65
N ILE A 121 18.07 18.76 -20.68
CA ILE A 121 17.02 17.81 -21.05
C ILE A 121 17.66 16.54 -21.61
N MET A 122 18.60 16.69 -22.56
CA MET A 122 19.38 15.60 -23.15
C MET A 122 20.10 14.76 -22.09
N ARG A 123 20.78 15.40 -21.12
CA ARG A 123 21.46 14.70 -20.01
C ARG A 123 20.47 13.91 -19.16
N THR A 124 19.30 14.48 -18.88
CA THR A 124 18.29 13.79 -18.07
C THR A 124 17.74 12.56 -18.77
N ILE A 125 17.49 12.66 -20.08
CA ILE A 125 16.99 11.53 -20.89
C ILE A 125 18.06 10.45 -20.95
N ARG A 126 19.31 10.80 -21.27
CA ARG A 126 20.42 9.83 -21.27
C ARG A 126 20.56 9.12 -19.92
N MET A 127 20.47 9.84 -18.80
CA MET A 127 20.55 9.22 -17.47
C MET A 127 19.33 8.38 -17.10
N ALA A 128 18.16 8.67 -17.66
CA ALA A 128 16.93 7.93 -17.37
C ALA A 128 16.81 6.62 -18.15
N PHE A 129 17.54 6.48 -19.26
CA PHE A 129 17.51 5.32 -20.16
C PHE A 129 18.89 4.68 -20.42
N ALA A 130 19.92 5.06 -19.63
CA ALA A 130 21.20 4.36 -19.57
C ALA A 130 21.11 3.21 -18.55
#